data_AF-A0AAE3GIZ4-F1
#
_entry.id   AF-A0AAE3GIZ4-F1
#
_cell.length_a   1.000
_cell.length_b   1.000
_cell.length_c   1.000
_cell.angle_alpha   90.00
_cell.angle_beta   90.00
_cell.angle_gamma   90.00
#
_symmetry.space_group_name_H-M   'P 1'
#
loop_
_entity.id
_entity.type
_entity.pdbx_description
1 polymer ?
#
loop_
_entity_poly.entity_id
_entity_poly.type
_entity_poly.pdbx_seq_one_letter_code
_entity_poly.pdbx_strand_id
1 'polypeptide(L)'
;MLPLLCRVVDQAPNAHYPVTAVAPDPDPEFRRTAELVVATPALRAYARALWTDCEAALTRVIAEETGRDADDLSLRLLARYVLEIPDLAGTPPDPRAAMDTAFAHLRHGWPGL
;
A
#
# COMPACT_ATOMS: atom_id res chain seq x y z
N MET A 1 6.13 -3.59 -8.63
CA MET A 1 5.62 -3.00 -7.38
C MET A 1 4.73 -3.94 -6.59
N LEU A 2 3.68 -4.54 -7.18
CA LEU A 2 2.87 -5.56 -6.50
C LEU A 2 3.71 -6.68 -5.82
N PRO A 3 4.78 -7.23 -6.44
CA PRO A 3 5.62 -8.25 -5.81
C PRO A 3 6.41 -7.76 -4.58
N LEU A 4 6.84 -6.50 -4.59
CA LEU A 4 7.55 -5.87 -3.48
C LEU A 4 6.61 -5.62 -2.30
N LEU A 5 5.38 -5.22 -2.58
CA LEU A 5 4.34 -5.05 -1.57
C LEU A 5 3.98 -6.37 -0.90
N CYS A 6 3.81 -7.47 -1.67
CA CYS A 6 3.60 -8.80 -1.10
C CYS A 6 4.75 -9.21 -0.17
N ARG A 7 6.01 -9.01 -0.59
CA ARG A 7 7.18 -9.38 0.22
C ARG A 7 7.32 -8.54 1.50
N VAL A 8 6.90 -7.28 1.46
CA VAL A 8 6.92 -6.39 2.62
C VAL A 8 5.84 -6.76 3.64
N VAL A 9 4.70 -7.23 3.14
CA VAL A 9 3.62 -7.75 3.97
C VAL A 9 4.05 -9.04 4.64
N ASP A 10 4.71 -9.96 3.92
CA ASP A 10 5.26 -11.19 4.52
C ASP A 10 6.30 -10.91 5.61
N GLN A 11 6.95 -9.74 5.59
CA GLN A 11 7.96 -9.33 6.59
C GLN A 11 7.38 -8.47 7.73
N ALA A 12 6.11 -8.07 7.68
CA ALA A 12 5.52 -7.23 8.71
C ALA A 12 5.15 -8.06 9.95
N PRO A 13 5.50 -7.63 11.18
CA PRO A 13 5.26 -8.39 12.41
C PRO A 13 3.77 -8.60 12.74
N ASN A 14 2.85 -7.89 12.07
CA ASN A 14 1.40 -8.01 12.21
C ASN A 14 0.70 -8.37 10.87
N ALA A 15 1.36 -9.14 10.00
CA ALA A 15 0.91 -9.53 8.66
C ALA A 15 -0.40 -10.36 8.58
N HIS A 16 -1.23 -10.35 9.62
CA HIS A 16 -2.53 -11.02 9.62
C HIS A 16 -3.62 -10.22 8.86
N TYR A 17 -3.32 -9.03 8.35
CA TYR A 17 -4.20 -8.32 7.44
C TYR A 17 -3.71 -8.49 5.99
N PRO A 18 -4.25 -9.47 5.23
CA PRO A 18 -3.75 -9.73 3.90
C PRO A 18 -4.08 -8.56 2.97
N VAL A 19 -3.09 -8.21 2.16
CA VAL A 19 -3.11 -7.15 1.13
C VAL A 19 -3.95 -7.53 -0.08
N THR A 20 -4.94 -8.38 0.12
CA THR A 20 -5.81 -8.92 -0.92
C THR A 20 -6.90 -7.95 -1.35
N ALA A 21 -6.96 -6.72 -0.79
CA ALA A 21 -7.90 -5.66 -1.21
C ALA A 21 -7.75 -5.23 -2.66
N VAL A 22 -6.67 -5.66 -3.30
CA VAL A 22 -6.30 -5.27 -4.67
C VAL A 22 -6.07 -6.51 -5.55
N ALA A 23 -6.36 -7.71 -5.04
CA ALA A 23 -6.31 -8.93 -5.85
C ALA A 23 -7.40 -8.89 -6.94
N PRO A 24 -7.16 -9.43 -8.15
CA PRO A 24 -8.16 -9.42 -9.23
C PRO A 24 -9.42 -10.23 -8.91
N ASP A 25 -9.33 -11.19 -7.98
CA ASP A 25 -10.43 -12.04 -7.53
C ASP A 25 -10.23 -12.39 -6.04
N PRO A 26 -10.54 -11.46 -5.12
CA PRO A 26 -10.39 -11.74 -3.70
C PRO A 26 -11.49 -12.68 -3.21
N ASP A 27 -11.14 -13.55 -2.28
CA ASP A 27 -12.10 -14.37 -1.53
C ASP A 27 -13.32 -13.51 -1.07
N PRO A 28 -14.57 -13.94 -1.30
CA PRO A 28 -15.75 -13.23 -0.83
C PRO A 28 -15.74 -12.86 0.67
N GLU A 29 -15.13 -13.68 1.53
CA GLU A 29 -14.95 -13.34 2.95
C GLU A 29 -14.01 -12.14 3.14
N PHE A 30 -12.91 -12.13 2.38
CA PHE A 30 -11.96 -11.04 2.39
C PHE A 30 -12.61 -9.74 1.91
N ARG A 31 -13.38 -9.79 0.82
CA ARG A 31 -14.09 -8.61 0.29
C ARG A 31 -15.04 -8.01 1.33
N ARG A 32 -15.82 -8.83 2.04
CA ARG A 32 -16.69 -8.36 3.13
C ARG A 32 -15.91 -7.71 4.28
N THR A 33 -14.76 -8.28 4.63
CA THR A 33 -13.90 -7.73 5.68
C THR A 33 -13.31 -6.38 5.27
N ALA A 34 -12.86 -6.25 4.03
CA ALA A 34 -12.36 -4.99 3.49
C ALA A 34 -13.46 -3.91 3.44
N GLU A 35 -14.66 -4.27 2.99
CA GLU A 35 -15.83 -3.37 2.98
C GLU A 35 -16.16 -2.87 4.39
N LEU A 36 -16.15 -3.75 5.40
CA LEU A 36 -16.39 -3.37 6.80
C LEU A 36 -15.34 -2.37 7.32
N VAL A 37 -14.06 -2.61 7.01
CA VAL A 37 -12.95 -1.74 7.41
C VAL A 37 -13.07 -0.37 6.74
N VAL A 38 -13.36 -0.33 5.43
CA VAL A 38 -13.52 0.92 4.67
C VAL A 38 -14.73 1.71 5.17
N ALA A 39 -15.85 1.06 5.47
CA ALA A 39 -17.08 1.71 5.92
C ALA A 39 -17.00 2.25 7.36
N THR A 40 -16.01 1.83 8.15
CA THR A 40 -15.89 2.20 9.57
C THR A 40 -14.69 3.12 9.81
N PRO A 41 -14.87 4.41 10.10
CA PRO A 41 -13.77 5.38 10.20
C PRO A 41 -12.65 4.99 11.16
N ALA A 42 -13.00 4.44 12.33
CA ALA A 42 -12.01 4.00 13.32
C ALA A 42 -11.18 2.79 12.82
N LEU A 43 -11.80 1.84 12.13
CA LEU A 43 -11.10 0.69 11.56
C LEU A 43 -10.22 1.10 10.38
N ARG A 44 -10.71 2.00 9.52
CA ARG A 44 -9.91 2.56 8.42
C ARG A 44 -8.67 3.29 8.92
N ALA A 45 -8.81 4.14 9.94
CA ALA A 45 -7.70 4.85 10.56
C ALA A 45 -6.68 3.87 11.17
N TYR A 46 -7.15 2.84 11.85
CA TYR A 46 -6.30 1.79 12.41
C TYR A 46 -5.58 0.98 11.33
N ALA A 47 -6.28 0.58 10.27
CA ALA A 47 -5.68 -0.12 9.13
C ALA A 47 -4.59 0.74 8.48
N ARG A 48 -4.86 2.02 8.21
CA ARG A 48 -3.86 2.95 7.69
C ARG A 48 -2.61 3.02 8.58
N ALA A 49 -2.78 3.10 9.90
CA ALA A 49 -1.66 3.12 10.84
C ALA A 49 -0.79 1.84 10.73
N LEU A 50 -1.43 0.65 10.79
CA LEU A 50 -0.76 -0.64 10.62
C LEU A 50 0.08 -0.70 9.34
N TRP A 51 -0.47 -0.18 8.24
CA TRP A 51 0.21 -0.12 6.95
C TRP A 51 1.39 0.84 6.97
N THR A 52 1.20 2.07 7.45
CA THR A 52 2.26 3.08 7.47
C THR A 52 3.39 2.74 8.45
N ASP A 53 3.12 1.95 9.49
CA ASP A 53 4.15 1.45 10.42
C ASP A 53 5.16 0.51 9.73
N CYS A 54 4.82 -0.02 8.54
CA CYS A 54 5.72 -0.84 7.72
C CYS A 54 6.73 -0.01 6.91
N GLU A 55 6.76 1.33 7.02
CA GLU A 55 7.64 2.21 6.22
C GLU A 55 9.11 1.79 6.26
N ALA A 56 9.66 1.52 7.44
CA ALA A 56 11.06 1.12 7.59
C ALA A 56 11.34 -0.25 6.93
N ALA A 57 10.41 -1.20 7.07
CA ALA A 57 10.53 -2.51 6.44
C ALA A 57 10.49 -2.40 4.90
N LEU A 58 9.55 -1.62 4.35
CA LEU A 58 9.45 -1.36 2.92
C LEU A 58 10.69 -0.66 2.37
N THR A 59 11.19 0.36 3.08
CA THR A 59 12.40 1.09 2.69
C THR A 59 13.58 0.12 2.56
N ARG A 60 13.79 -0.74 3.56
CA ARG A 60 14.88 -1.73 3.54
C ARG A 60 14.75 -2.71 2.36
N VAL A 61 13.55 -3.22 2.09
CA VAL A 61 13.32 -4.10 0.94
C VAL A 61 13.62 -3.39 -0.38
N ILE A 62 13.20 -2.13 -0.54
CA ILE A 62 13.51 -1.36 -1.76
C ILE A 62 15.02 -1.13 -1.89
N ALA A 63 15.71 -0.81 -0.78
CA ALA A 63 17.16 -0.61 -0.77
C ALA A 63 17.91 -1.88 -1.20
N GLU A 64 17.55 -3.03 -0.62
CA GLU A 64 18.09 -4.36 -0.98
C GLU A 64 17.91 -4.66 -2.48
N GLU A 65 16.72 -4.41 -3.02
CA GLU A 65 16.38 -4.74 -4.41
C GLU A 65 16.97 -3.77 -5.44
N THR A 66 17.34 -2.56 -5.01
CA THR A 66 17.91 -1.53 -5.89
C THR A 66 19.42 -1.34 -5.69
N GLY A 67 20.02 -2.03 -4.72
CA GLY A 67 21.43 -1.87 -4.35
C GLY A 67 21.76 -0.47 -3.81
N ARG A 68 20.77 0.22 -3.23
CA ARG A 68 20.91 1.58 -2.68
C ARG A 68 21.08 1.54 -1.17
N ASP A 69 21.47 2.68 -0.60
CA ASP A 69 21.56 2.87 0.84
C ASP A 69 20.16 2.80 1.49
N ALA A 70 20.04 2.07 2.61
CA ALA A 70 18.81 1.96 3.38
C ALA A 70 18.42 3.29 4.07
N ASP A 71 19.37 4.20 4.26
CA ASP A 71 19.14 5.54 4.81
C ASP A 71 18.83 6.60 3.72
N ASP A 72 18.73 6.20 2.45
CA ASP A 72 18.36 7.09 1.34
C ASP A 72 16.94 7.65 1.56
N LEU A 73 16.87 8.96 1.81
CA LEU A 73 15.61 9.69 2.01
C LEU A 73 14.62 9.46 0.86
N SER A 74 15.10 9.32 -0.38
CA SER A 74 14.25 9.10 -1.56
C SER A 74 13.49 7.77 -1.45
N LEU A 75 14.13 6.74 -0.87
CA LEU A 75 13.50 5.43 -0.68
C LEU A 75 12.48 5.47 0.45
N ARG A 76 12.78 6.19 1.54
CA ARG A 76 11.83 6.42 2.63
C ARG A 76 10.58 7.17 2.15
N LEU A 77 10.77 8.22 1.34
CA LEU A 77 9.66 8.96 0.73
C LEU A 77 8.83 8.08 -0.19
N LEU A 78 9.48 7.30 -1.06
CA LEU A 78 8.78 6.35 -1.92
C LEU A 78 7.97 5.34 -1.11
N ALA A 79 8.56 4.75 -0.07
CA ALA A 79 7.87 3.83 0.83
C ALA A 79 6.63 4.48 1.46
N ARG A 80 6.78 5.70 2.00
CA ARG A 80 5.67 6.44 2.59
C ARG A 80 4.55 6.69 1.58
N TYR A 81 4.88 7.17 0.39
CA TYR A 81 3.87 7.44 -0.64
C TYR A 81 3.10 6.19 -1.04
N VAL A 82 3.79 5.08 -1.26
CA VAL A 82 3.15 3.83 -1.65
C VAL A 82 2.21 3.31 -0.55
N LEU A 83 2.61 3.40 0.72
CA LEU A 83 1.81 2.90 1.85
C LEU A 83 0.54 3.71 2.12
N GLU A 84 0.46 4.95 1.63
CA GLU A 84 -0.75 5.79 1.74
C GLU A 84 -1.78 5.49 0.64
N ILE A 85 -1.37 4.89 -0.49
CA ILE A 85 -2.25 4.67 -1.64
C ILE A 85 -3.48 3.81 -1.31
N PRO A 86 -3.41 2.70 -0.54
CA PRO A 86 -4.58 1.88 -0.25
C PRO A 86 -5.69 2.64 0.48
N ASP A 87 -5.33 3.55 1.39
CA ASP A 87 -6.29 4.38 2.10
C ASP A 87 -7.03 5.32 1.12
N LEU A 88 -6.29 5.95 0.20
CA LEU A 88 -6.82 6.85 -0.81
C LEU A 88 -7.67 6.11 -1.85
N ALA A 89 -7.16 5.00 -2.38
CA ALA A 89 -7.78 4.20 -3.43
C ALA A 89 -8.93 3.31 -2.94
N GLY A 90 -9.07 3.08 -1.64
CA GLY A 90 -10.15 2.26 -1.07
C GLY A 90 -11.51 2.97 -0.98
N THR A 91 -11.56 4.28 -1.24
CA THR A 91 -12.79 5.10 -1.12
C THR A 91 -13.55 5.35 -2.43
N PRO A 92 -12.90 5.48 -3.61
CA PRO A 92 -13.61 5.66 -4.88
C PRO A 92 -14.43 4.42 -5.28
N PRO A 93 -15.44 4.60 -6.16
CA PRO A 93 -16.30 3.50 -6.61
C PRO A 93 -15.57 2.42 -7.43
N ASP A 94 -14.41 2.75 -8.00
CA ASP A 94 -13.51 1.79 -8.64
C ASP A 94 -12.11 1.86 -8.00
N PRO A 95 -11.86 1.05 -6.95
CA PRO A 95 -10.57 1.02 -6.27
C PRO A 95 -9.40 0.61 -7.16
N ARG A 96 -9.65 -0.22 -8.19
CA ARG A 96 -8.62 -0.69 -9.12
C ARG A 96 -8.13 0.45 -9.99
N ALA A 97 -9.06 1.19 -10.60
CA ALA A 97 -8.73 2.36 -11.40
C ALA A 97 -8.05 3.46 -10.57
N ALA A 98 -8.48 3.65 -9.32
CA ALA A 98 -7.86 4.60 -8.41
C ALA A 98 -6.40 4.23 -8.07
N MET A 99 -6.15 2.94 -7.80
CA MET A 99 -4.81 2.40 -7.56
C MET A 99 -3.89 2.59 -8.78
N ASP A 100 -4.40 2.32 -9.98
CA ASP A 100 -3.64 2.45 -11.22
C ASP A 100 -3.30 3.91 -11.52
N THR A 101 -4.24 4.82 -11.24
CA THR A 101 -4.03 6.27 -11.34
C THR A 101 -2.94 6.74 -10.37
N ALA A 102 -2.99 6.30 -9.11
CA ALA A 102 -2.00 6.67 -8.11
C ALA A 102 -0.58 6.21 -8.51
N PHE A 103 -0.42 4.97 -9.00
CA PHE A 103 0.88 4.49 -9.47
C PHE A 103 1.34 5.14 -10.77
N ALA A 104 0.42 5.50 -11.67
CA ALA A 104 0.76 6.28 -12.85
C ALA A 104 1.37 7.63 -12.45
N HIS A 105 0.75 8.34 -11.50
CA HIS A 105 1.27 9.60 -10.98
C HIS A 105 2.58 9.44 -10.22
N LEU A 106 2.73 8.39 -9.41
CA LEU A 106 3.98 8.12 -8.72
C LEU A 106 5.16 7.92 -9.71
N ARG A 107 4.89 7.30 -10.86
CA ARG A 107 5.90 7.00 -11.88
C ARG A 107 6.20 8.16 -12.83
N HIS A 108 5.19 8.94 -13.18
CA HIS A 108 5.28 9.94 -14.24
C HIS A 108 5.09 11.39 -13.77
N GLY A 109 4.81 11.58 -12.48
CA GLY A 109 4.35 12.86 -11.96
C GLY A 109 2.91 13.18 -12.38
N TRP A 110 2.54 14.45 -12.26
CA TRP A 110 1.20 14.93 -12.56
C TRP A 110 1.14 15.46 -14.00
N PRO A 111 0.26 14.94 -14.86
CA PRO A 111 0.09 15.47 -16.20
C PRO A 111 -0.35 16.94 -16.15
N GLY A 112 0.45 17.83 -16.73
CA GLY A 112 0.11 19.25 -16.86
C GLY A 112 0.46 20.13 -15.65
N LEU A 113 1.10 19.57 -14.62
CA LEU A 113 1.85 20.31 -13.60
C LEU A 113 3.34 20.23 -13.94
#